data_AF-A0AAD4USJ1-F1
#
_entry.id   AF-A0AAD4USJ1-F1
#
_cell.length_a   1.000
_cell.length_b   1.000
_cell.length_c   1.000
_cell.angle_alpha   90.00
_cell.angle_beta   90.00
_cell.angle_gamma   90.00
#
_symmetry.space_group_name_H-M   'P 1'
#
loop_
_entity.id
_entity.type
_entity.pdbx_description
1 polymer ?
#
loop_
_entity_poly.entity_id
_entity_poly.type
_entity_poly.pdbx_seq_one_letter_code
_entity_poly.pdbx_strand_id
1 'polypeptide(L)'
;MASKLKVEELRNQLAQRGLTTTGTNPLWSLQRLKAALRQENKQPPHASDVSASIVSRKRGRQSNEDGESTGSEKMKATDEFQDMSVKQLREQATLRGISATGSKKELLERLSEDSDDIPLGGANEEGNGSKEKIVTATKKGAAVLDQWLPEHIKAHYHVLQLGDDVYDAMLNQTNVGYNNNKFYVIQVLESDAGGTFMVYYRWGRVGVKGQNKIQGPYTSRDSAINEFKQKFYDKTKNDWPNRKMFESFPHHYMWIEMDYNEEEKQLSQVQEKNDFALRGQPLETQLEPRIAKFISLICNISMMKQHMMEIGYNADKLPLGKLSKSTISKGYNILKRIADVIGGSNRRTIEQLSGEFYTVIPHDFGFKKMSLRIAPPEAPVTGYMFGKGIYFADMFSKSANYCYATDGCTAGVLLLCEVALGDMAELLTAKYDADKLPEGKLSTKGVGGTEPDLSQARLLDDGVVVPLGKPKENSEPKGALLYNEYIVYNVEQIRMRYVVQVNFNYKR
;
A
#
# COMPACT_ATOMS: atom_id res chain seq x y z
N MET A 1 -15.33 13.50 47.04
CA MET A 1 -14.94 14.93 47.20
C MET A 1 -13.94 15.45 46.16
N ALA A 2 -13.20 14.63 45.41
CA ALA A 2 -12.06 15.10 44.59
C ALA A 2 -12.38 15.95 43.32
N SER A 3 -13.63 16.18 42.92
CA SER A 3 -14.01 16.78 41.62
C SER A 3 -13.96 18.32 41.54
N LYS A 4 -13.43 19.02 42.56
CA LYS A 4 -13.32 20.49 42.60
C LYS A 4 -11.97 21.03 43.10
N LEU A 5 -10.93 20.20 43.18
CA LEU A 5 -9.59 20.61 43.66
C LEU A 5 -8.84 21.38 42.57
N LYS A 6 -8.08 22.43 42.95
CA LYS A 6 -7.18 23.14 42.04
C LYS A 6 -5.93 22.28 41.74
N VAL A 7 -5.26 22.54 40.61
CA VAL A 7 -4.11 21.75 40.11
C VAL A 7 -2.97 21.67 41.14
N GLU A 8 -2.73 22.76 41.86
CA GLU A 8 -1.71 22.88 42.89
C GLU A 8 -2.02 22.04 44.14
N GLU A 9 -3.30 21.99 44.52
CA GLU A 9 -3.79 21.19 45.64
C GLU A 9 -3.81 19.68 45.31
N LEU A 10 -4.12 19.34 44.05
CA LEU A 10 -3.93 18.00 43.49
C LEU A 10 -2.47 17.56 43.57
N ARG A 11 -1.51 18.44 43.25
CA ARG A 11 -0.07 18.15 43.38
C ARG A 11 0.34 17.95 44.84
N ASN A 12 -0.15 18.76 45.77
CA ASN A 12 0.15 18.60 47.20
C ASN A 12 -0.40 17.26 47.76
N GLN A 13 -1.62 16.87 47.39
CA GLN A 13 -2.21 15.60 47.83
C GLN A 13 -1.56 14.35 47.20
N LEU A 14 -0.90 14.49 46.03
CA LEU A 14 -0.04 13.46 45.43
C LEU A 14 1.34 13.41 46.10
N ALA A 15 1.96 14.56 46.37
CA ALA A 15 3.27 14.65 47.03
C ALA A 15 3.24 14.06 48.45
N GLN A 16 2.18 14.34 49.22
CA GLN A 16 1.94 13.73 50.54
C GLN A 16 1.81 12.20 50.50
N ARG A 17 1.60 11.60 49.33
CA ARG A 17 1.49 10.16 49.09
C ARG A 17 2.70 9.57 48.35
N GLY A 18 3.77 10.35 48.15
CA GLY A 18 4.95 9.95 47.38
C GLY A 18 4.71 9.74 45.88
N LEU A 19 3.58 10.24 45.34
CA LEU A 19 3.17 10.03 43.95
C LEU A 19 3.65 11.15 43.01
N THR A 20 4.02 10.78 41.79
CA THR A 20 4.67 11.68 40.81
C THR A 20 3.77 12.86 40.42
N THR A 21 4.23 14.07 40.77
CA THR A 21 3.55 15.35 40.53
C THR A 21 3.73 15.92 39.12
N THR A 22 4.55 15.26 38.28
CA THR A 22 4.86 15.66 36.92
C THR A 22 3.67 15.47 35.97
N GLY A 23 3.33 16.55 35.26
CA GLY A 23 2.22 16.64 34.32
C GLY A 23 1.58 18.04 34.30
N THR A 24 1.16 18.48 33.11
CA THR A 24 0.39 19.73 32.90
C THR A 24 -1.11 19.50 32.83
N ASN A 25 -1.56 18.30 32.46
CA ASN A 25 -2.98 17.96 32.34
C ASN A 25 -3.59 17.59 33.71
N PRO A 26 -4.62 18.33 34.22
CA PRO A 26 -5.24 18.06 35.52
C PRO A 26 -5.94 16.70 35.61
N LEU A 27 -6.42 16.15 34.48
CA LEU A 27 -7.23 14.92 34.47
C LEU A 27 -6.41 13.70 34.90
N TRP A 28 -5.15 13.60 34.47
CA TRP A 28 -4.25 12.50 34.85
C TRP A 28 -3.88 12.56 36.33
N SER A 29 -3.61 13.76 36.88
CA SER A 29 -3.39 13.94 38.33
C SER A 29 -4.62 13.54 39.14
N LEU A 30 -5.83 13.90 38.68
CA LEU A 30 -7.09 13.51 39.30
C LEU A 30 -7.36 11.99 39.22
N GLN A 31 -6.98 11.33 38.11
CA GLN A 31 -7.05 9.87 37.98
C GLN A 31 -6.08 9.16 38.94
N ARG A 32 -4.81 9.61 39.02
CA ARG A 32 -3.82 9.07 39.97
C ARG A 32 -4.31 9.19 41.43
N LEU A 33 -4.82 10.34 41.83
CA LEU A 33 -5.37 10.55 43.19
C LEU A 33 -6.60 9.66 43.46
N LYS A 34 -7.52 9.52 42.49
CA LYS A 34 -8.67 8.62 42.60
C LYS A 34 -8.27 7.14 42.70
N ALA A 35 -7.15 6.73 42.11
CA ALA A 35 -6.62 5.38 42.24
C ALA A 35 -6.03 5.12 43.63
N ALA A 36 -5.22 6.04 44.16
CA ALA A 36 -4.65 5.94 45.50
C ALA A 36 -5.74 5.84 46.60
N LEU A 37 -6.73 6.73 46.55
CA LEU A 37 -7.87 6.71 47.49
C LEU A 37 -8.73 5.42 47.42
N ARG A 38 -8.66 4.67 46.31
CA ARG A 38 -9.30 3.34 46.15
C ARG A 38 -8.45 2.19 46.70
N GLN A 39 -7.17 2.40 46.98
CA GLN A 39 -6.29 1.43 47.64
C GLN A 39 -6.28 1.66 49.17
N GLU A 40 -6.26 2.92 49.63
CA GLU A 40 -6.39 3.28 51.05
C GLU A 40 -7.65 2.67 51.69
N ASN A 41 -8.79 2.70 50.98
CA ASN A 41 -10.06 2.13 51.44
C ASN A 41 -10.17 0.58 51.38
N LYS A 42 -9.06 -0.17 51.23
CA LYS A 42 -9.09 -1.64 51.06
C LYS A 42 -8.36 -2.48 52.11
N GLN A 43 -7.83 -1.89 53.19
CA GLN A 43 -7.03 -2.61 54.20
C GLN A 43 -7.68 -2.68 55.59
N PRO A 44 -8.02 -3.89 56.08
CA PRO A 44 -8.05 -4.25 57.50
C PRO A 44 -6.64 -4.63 58.03
N PRO A 45 -6.43 -4.76 59.35
CA PRO A 45 -5.10 -4.83 59.97
C PRO A 45 -4.39 -6.22 59.97
N HIS A 46 -3.10 -6.20 60.33
CA HIS A 46 -2.12 -7.28 60.26
C HIS A 46 -2.19 -8.38 61.34
N ALA A 47 -1.76 -9.59 60.92
CA ALA A 47 -1.00 -10.61 61.66
C ALA A 47 -0.43 -11.61 60.62
N SER A 48 0.69 -12.33 60.72
CA SER A 48 1.99 -12.30 61.41
C SER A 48 2.58 -13.72 61.22
N ASP A 49 3.77 -13.84 60.63
CA ASP A 49 4.70 -14.99 60.54
C ASP A 49 4.23 -16.47 60.59
N VAL A 50 4.85 -17.32 59.73
CA VAL A 50 5.88 -18.31 60.15
C VAL A 50 6.48 -19.03 58.93
N SER A 51 7.75 -19.44 59.05
CA SER A 51 8.58 -20.13 58.04
C SER A 51 8.41 -21.66 57.97
N ALA A 52 8.75 -22.28 56.83
CA ALA A 52 9.67 -23.45 56.79
C ALA A 52 10.13 -23.85 55.37
N SER A 53 11.38 -24.31 55.28
CA SER A 53 12.06 -24.92 54.11
C SER A 53 11.82 -26.43 53.97
N ILE A 54 12.15 -27.05 52.81
CA ILE A 54 13.15 -28.16 52.72
C ILE A 54 13.45 -28.66 51.27
N VAL A 55 14.75 -28.69 50.95
CA VAL A 55 15.57 -29.69 50.18
C VAL A 55 14.84 -30.68 49.24
N SER A 56 15.26 -30.84 47.96
CA SER A 56 16.29 -31.85 47.61
C SER A 56 16.81 -31.83 46.15
N ARG A 57 17.96 -32.51 45.94
CA ARG A 57 18.72 -32.64 44.67
C ARG A 57 18.75 -34.11 44.20
N LYS A 58 18.79 -34.37 42.88
CA LYS A 58 19.85 -35.22 42.26
C LYS A 58 19.90 -35.26 40.72
N ARG A 59 21.12 -35.56 40.27
CA ARG A 59 21.66 -36.06 38.96
C ARG A 59 20.69 -36.99 38.19
N GLY A 60 20.79 -37.24 36.88
CA GLY A 60 21.82 -37.02 35.82
C GLY A 60 21.34 -37.76 34.53
N ARG A 61 22.07 -38.00 33.43
CA ARG A 61 23.51 -37.89 33.05
C ARG A 61 23.64 -37.93 31.49
N GLN A 62 24.82 -37.53 30.97
CA GLN A 62 25.47 -37.68 29.63
C GLN A 62 24.97 -38.80 28.67
N SER A 63 25.24 -38.85 27.35
CA SER A 63 26.31 -38.28 26.46
C SER A 63 25.79 -38.21 24.99
N ASN A 64 26.34 -37.49 23.99
CA ASN A 64 27.62 -37.63 23.23
C ASN A 64 27.90 -39.05 22.65
N GLU A 65 28.68 -39.34 21.59
CA GLU A 65 29.57 -38.66 20.58
C GLU A 65 29.42 -39.50 19.25
N ASP A 66 29.76 -39.16 17.99
CA ASP A 66 29.85 -37.93 17.15
C ASP A 66 29.76 -38.42 15.65
N GLY A 67 30.28 -37.91 14.51
CA GLY A 67 31.11 -36.76 14.07
C GLY A 67 31.65 -36.94 12.61
N GLU A 68 32.26 -35.91 12.00
CA GLU A 68 33.22 -35.93 10.83
C GLU A 68 32.79 -36.39 9.39
N SER A 69 33.40 -36.00 8.24
CA SER A 69 34.45 -34.98 7.92
C SER A 69 34.43 -34.45 6.44
N THR A 70 35.10 -33.30 6.23
CA THR A 70 35.63 -32.58 5.03
C THR A 70 35.61 -33.13 3.58
N GLY A 71 35.59 -32.23 2.57
CA GLY A 71 36.50 -32.38 1.39
C GLY A 71 36.15 -31.74 0.01
N SER A 72 36.66 -30.53 -0.27
CA SER A 72 37.07 -29.89 -1.55
C SER A 72 36.23 -29.87 -2.88
N GLU A 73 36.48 -28.78 -3.61
CA GLU A 73 36.71 -28.66 -5.07
C GLU A 73 35.62 -28.37 -6.13
N LYS A 74 36.12 -27.85 -7.26
CA LYS A 74 35.38 -27.28 -8.41
C LYS A 74 35.07 -28.36 -9.45
N MET A 75 33.81 -28.50 -9.87
CA MET A 75 33.45 -28.97 -11.22
C MET A 75 31.92 -28.90 -11.44
N LYS A 76 31.50 -28.35 -12.59
CA LYS A 76 30.30 -28.71 -13.39
C LYS A 76 29.93 -27.58 -14.37
N ALA A 77 30.49 -27.66 -15.57
CA ALA A 77 30.10 -26.89 -16.76
C ALA A 77 30.34 -27.73 -18.03
N THR A 78 30.07 -29.04 -17.94
CA THR A 78 30.53 -30.06 -18.90
C THR A 78 29.49 -31.13 -19.23
N ASP A 79 28.36 -31.16 -18.53
CA ASP A 79 27.46 -32.32 -18.51
C ASP A 79 26.42 -32.27 -19.64
N GLU A 80 26.08 -31.09 -20.18
CA GLU A 80 24.95 -30.93 -21.11
C GLU A 80 25.17 -31.55 -22.51
N PHE A 81 26.42 -31.70 -22.95
CA PHE A 81 26.73 -32.18 -24.31
C PHE A 81 27.21 -33.64 -24.38
N GLN A 82 27.69 -34.23 -23.27
CA GLN A 82 28.30 -35.56 -23.30
C GLN A 82 27.34 -36.66 -23.76
N ASP A 83 26.06 -36.60 -23.36
CA ASP A 83 25.04 -37.60 -23.72
C ASP A 83 24.47 -37.41 -25.14
N MET A 84 24.74 -36.29 -25.81
CA MET A 84 24.16 -36.01 -27.13
C MET A 84 24.74 -36.92 -28.22
N SER A 85 23.89 -37.31 -29.18
CA SER A 85 24.34 -38.09 -30.34
C SER A 85 25.15 -37.24 -31.32
N VAL A 86 25.99 -37.87 -32.15
CA VAL A 86 26.82 -37.18 -33.16
C VAL A 86 25.98 -36.32 -34.12
N LYS A 87 24.75 -36.75 -34.44
CA LYS A 87 23.83 -35.98 -35.27
C LYS A 87 23.44 -34.66 -34.61
N GLN A 88 23.04 -34.71 -33.34
CA GLN A 88 22.62 -33.53 -32.58
C GLN A 88 23.79 -32.57 -32.29
N LEU A 89 25.01 -33.09 -32.10
CA LEU A 89 26.21 -32.27 -31.97
C LEU A 89 26.57 -31.55 -33.28
N ARG A 90 26.34 -32.18 -34.44
CA ARG A 90 26.49 -31.52 -35.75
C ARG A 90 25.41 -30.47 -36.00
N GLU A 91 24.18 -30.73 -35.56
CA GLU A 91 23.08 -29.75 -35.61
C GLU A 91 23.39 -28.54 -34.71
N GLN A 92 23.91 -28.74 -33.49
CA GLN A 92 24.38 -27.66 -32.61
C GLN A 92 25.57 -26.88 -33.19
N ALA A 93 26.58 -27.55 -33.74
CA ALA A 93 27.70 -26.89 -34.42
C ALA A 93 27.20 -26.00 -35.58
N THR A 94 26.28 -26.52 -36.40
CA THR A 94 25.67 -25.77 -37.50
C THR A 94 24.88 -24.55 -37.00
N LEU A 95 24.13 -24.69 -35.91
CA LEU A 95 23.36 -23.60 -35.28
C LEU A 95 24.25 -22.47 -34.73
N ARG A 96 25.49 -22.79 -34.30
CA ARG A 96 26.50 -21.79 -33.89
C ARG A 96 27.42 -21.31 -35.02
N GLY A 97 27.23 -21.80 -36.25
CA GLY A 97 28.09 -21.46 -37.40
C GLY A 97 29.46 -22.15 -37.42
N ILE A 98 29.70 -23.09 -36.49
CA ILE A 98 30.93 -23.87 -36.39
C ILE A 98 30.91 -25.03 -37.39
N SER A 99 32.08 -25.44 -37.89
CA SER A 99 32.20 -26.60 -38.79
C SER A 99 31.58 -27.87 -38.20
N ALA A 100 30.55 -28.40 -38.86
CA ALA A 100 29.83 -29.62 -38.47
C ALA A 100 30.50 -30.93 -38.94
N THR A 101 31.72 -30.88 -39.49
CA THR A 101 32.49 -32.08 -39.87
C THR A 101 33.40 -32.56 -38.74
N GLY A 102 33.59 -33.88 -38.60
CA GLY A 102 34.50 -34.48 -37.62
C GLY A 102 33.89 -35.62 -36.79
N SER A 103 34.66 -36.14 -35.84
CA SER A 103 34.26 -37.17 -34.87
C SER A 103 33.49 -36.58 -33.66
N LYS A 104 32.91 -37.43 -32.80
CA LYS A 104 32.16 -36.97 -31.61
C LYS A 104 33.03 -36.12 -30.69
N LYS A 105 34.30 -36.49 -30.47
CA LYS A 105 35.19 -35.78 -29.55
C LYS A 105 35.52 -34.39 -30.07
N GLU A 106 35.95 -34.27 -31.32
CA GLU A 106 36.32 -32.99 -31.92
C GLU A 106 35.15 -31.99 -32.00
N LEU A 107 33.91 -32.49 -32.14
CA LEU A 107 32.70 -31.65 -32.13
C LEU A 107 32.36 -31.17 -30.71
N LEU A 108 32.59 -31.99 -29.69
CA LEU A 108 32.43 -31.59 -28.28
C LEU A 108 33.46 -30.54 -27.88
N GLU A 109 34.73 -30.76 -28.26
CA GLU A 109 35.86 -29.85 -28.01
C GLU A 109 35.54 -28.46 -28.59
N ARG A 110 35.22 -28.40 -29.89
CA ARG A 110 34.83 -27.15 -30.58
C ARG A 110 33.55 -26.48 -30.06
N LEU A 111 32.57 -27.24 -29.56
CA LEU A 111 31.35 -26.68 -28.93
C LEU A 111 31.58 -26.17 -27.50
N SER A 112 32.70 -26.55 -26.88
CA SER A 112 33.11 -26.13 -25.54
C SER A 112 34.09 -24.95 -25.56
N GLU A 113 34.85 -24.78 -26.65
CA GLU A 113 35.77 -23.64 -26.84
C GLU A 113 35.03 -22.36 -27.26
N ASP A 114 33.84 -22.48 -27.83
CA ASP A 114 33.01 -21.39 -28.39
C ASP A 114 32.11 -20.67 -27.35
N SER A 115 32.22 -21.00 -26.04
CA SER A 115 31.35 -20.42 -25.01
C SER A 115 31.79 -19.06 -24.46
N ASP A 116 33.03 -18.63 -24.70
CA ASP A 116 33.68 -17.57 -23.91
C ASP A 116 34.43 -16.51 -24.76
N ASP A 117 33.74 -15.74 -25.63
CA ASP A 117 33.97 -14.27 -25.76
C ASP A 117 33.03 -13.45 -26.71
N ILE A 118 32.18 -12.61 -26.10
CA ILE A 118 31.74 -11.24 -26.51
C ILE A 118 30.97 -11.06 -27.89
N PRO A 119 30.76 -9.87 -28.55
CA PRO A 119 29.37 -9.42 -28.85
C PRO A 119 29.00 -8.96 -30.30
N LEU A 120 27.75 -8.49 -30.44
CA LEU A 120 27.21 -7.54 -31.44
C LEU A 120 26.85 -8.03 -32.87
N GLY A 121 25.66 -8.65 -32.98
CA GLY A 121 24.49 -8.01 -33.62
C GLY A 121 24.27 -8.09 -35.15
N GLY A 122 23.04 -8.44 -35.55
CA GLY A 122 22.52 -8.16 -36.91
C GLY A 122 21.34 -9.00 -37.41
N ALA A 123 20.10 -8.57 -37.15
CA ALA A 123 18.84 -8.93 -37.84
C ALA A 123 18.39 -10.42 -37.90
N ASN A 124 17.10 -10.80 -37.81
CA ASN A 124 15.85 -10.08 -37.50
C ASN A 124 14.80 -11.11 -37.03
N GLU A 125 14.13 -10.90 -35.90
CA GLU A 125 12.76 -11.39 -35.66
C GLU A 125 12.09 -10.57 -34.54
N GLU A 126 10.82 -10.19 -34.71
CA GLU A 126 10.24 -9.00 -34.03
C GLU A 126 9.63 -9.26 -32.65
N GLY A 127 10.47 -9.59 -31.66
CA GLY A 127 10.09 -9.56 -30.25
C GLY A 127 10.01 -8.13 -29.69
N ASN A 128 8.88 -7.42 -29.90
CA ASN A 128 8.72 -6.01 -29.49
C ASN A 128 8.55 -5.80 -27.96
N GLY A 129 9.60 -6.11 -27.21
CA GLY A 129 9.74 -5.81 -25.79
C GLY A 129 10.14 -4.35 -25.56
N SER A 130 9.23 -3.41 -25.78
CA SER A 130 9.49 -1.98 -25.57
C SER A 130 9.84 -1.70 -24.10
N LYS A 131 11.10 -1.32 -23.82
CA LYS A 131 11.46 -0.64 -22.58
C LYS A 131 10.69 0.69 -22.55
N GLU A 132 9.57 0.73 -21.83
CA GLU A 132 8.79 1.95 -21.64
C GLU A 132 9.69 2.99 -20.95
N LYS A 133 10.13 4.00 -21.71
CA LYS A 133 10.83 5.16 -21.15
C LYS A 133 9.94 5.77 -20.08
N ILE A 134 10.52 6.21 -18.96
CA ILE A 134 9.80 6.97 -17.94
C ILE A 134 9.34 8.28 -18.58
N VAL A 135 8.07 8.34 -19.01
CA VAL A 135 7.50 9.54 -19.63
C VAL A 135 7.17 10.53 -18.52
N THR A 136 8.02 11.55 -18.36
CA THR A 136 7.77 12.65 -17.43
C THR A 136 6.53 13.41 -17.91
N ALA A 137 5.51 13.50 -17.05
CA ALA A 137 4.27 14.18 -17.37
C ALA A 137 4.47 15.69 -17.50
N THR A 138 4.22 16.25 -18.69
CA THR A 138 4.39 17.69 -18.95
C THR A 138 3.17 18.47 -18.43
N LYS A 139 3.29 19.09 -17.25
CA LYS A 139 2.31 20.05 -16.76
C LYS A 139 2.58 21.44 -17.33
N LYS A 140 1.56 22.05 -17.94
CA LYS A 140 1.49 23.46 -18.32
C LYS A 140 0.06 23.94 -18.07
N GLY A 141 -0.10 24.98 -17.27
CA GLY A 141 -1.41 25.34 -16.70
C GLY A 141 -1.84 24.38 -15.59
N ALA A 142 -3.12 24.40 -15.22
CA ALA A 142 -3.64 23.60 -14.10
C ALA A 142 -3.62 22.08 -14.37
N ALA A 143 -3.94 21.63 -15.59
CA ALA A 143 -3.97 20.21 -15.94
C ALA A 143 -2.68 19.70 -16.59
N VAL A 144 -2.53 18.39 -16.58
CA VAL A 144 -1.41 17.65 -17.20
C VAL A 144 -1.77 17.32 -18.64
N LEU A 145 -0.89 17.65 -19.59
CA LEU A 145 -1.09 17.30 -21.00
C LEU A 145 -1.04 15.78 -21.20
N ASP A 146 -1.94 15.23 -22.02
CA ASP A 146 -1.95 13.80 -22.31
C ASP A 146 -0.58 13.30 -22.82
N GLN A 147 -0.06 12.26 -22.17
CA GLN A 147 1.30 11.76 -22.44
C GLN A 147 1.54 11.35 -23.90
N TRP A 148 0.49 11.01 -24.65
CA TRP A 148 0.54 10.58 -26.05
C TRP A 148 0.31 11.71 -27.07
N LEU A 149 0.19 12.97 -26.63
CA LEU A 149 0.26 14.14 -27.52
C LEU A 149 1.63 14.20 -28.22
N PRO A 150 1.70 14.68 -29.48
CA PRO A 150 2.97 14.97 -30.15
C PRO A 150 3.81 16.00 -29.38
N GLU A 151 5.13 15.78 -29.33
CA GLU A 151 6.02 16.60 -28.49
C GLU A 151 6.05 18.08 -28.91
N HIS A 152 5.89 18.37 -30.20
CA HIS A 152 5.77 19.75 -30.70
C HIS A 152 4.51 20.48 -30.21
N ILE A 153 3.44 19.74 -29.85
CA ILE A 153 2.25 20.33 -29.23
C ILE A 153 2.53 20.59 -27.75
N LYS A 154 3.12 19.64 -27.02
CA LYS A 154 3.53 19.86 -25.61
C LYS A 154 4.50 21.02 -25.45
N ALA A 155 5.38 21.23 -26.43
CA ALA A 155 6.32 22.35 -26.46
C ALA A 155 5.66 23.73 -26.56
N HIS A 156 4.45 23.85 -27.14
CA HIS A 156 3.83 25.13 -27.53
C HIS A 156 2.36 25.31 -27.12
N TYR A 157 1.76 24.35 -26.42
CA TYR A 157 0.37 24.41 -25.95
C TYR A 157 0.25 24.02 -24.48
N HIS A 158 -0.83 24.47 -23.85
CA HIS A 158 -1.27 24.13 -22.49
C HIS A 158 -2.78 23.78 -22.48
N VAL A 159 -3.29 23.19 -21.39
CA VAL A 159 -4.73 22.91 -21.27
C VAL A 159 -5.49 24.21 -20.97
N LEU A 160 -6.55 24.49 -21.73
CA LEU A 160 -7.38 25.69 -21.56
C LEU A 160 -8.07 25.70 -20.19
N GLN A 161 -7.96 26.83 -19.48
CA GLN A 161 -8.62 27.09 -18.22
C GLN A 161 -9.34 28.45 -18.26
N LEU A 162 -10.57 28.50 -17.76
CA LEU A 162 -11.33 29.74 -17.59
C LEU A 162 -11.84 29.83 -16.14
N GLY A 163 -11.11 30.54 -15.29
CA GLY A 163 -11.36 30.56 -13.85
C GLY A 163 -11.19 29.15 -13.25
N ASP A 164 -12.21 28.67 -12.55
CA ASP A 164 -12.23 27.32 -11.96
C ASP A 164 -12.51 26.20 -13.00
N ASP A 165 -12.92 26.54 -14.22
CA ASP A 165 -13.24 25.57 -15.28
C ASP A 165 -11.98 25.23 -16.11
N VAL A 166 -11.31 24.13 -15.75
CA VAL A 166 -10.26 23.49 -16.54
C VAL A 166 -10.90 22.55 -17.58
N TYR A 167 -10.63 22.74 -18.87
CA TYR A 167 -11.25 22.00 -19.97
C TYR A 167 -10.54 20.66 -20.27
N ASP A 168 -10.51 19.79 -19.26
CA ASP A 168 -10.04 18.41 -19.31
C ASP A 168 -11.11 17.44 -18.77
N ALA A 169 -11.42 16.40 -19.54
CA ALA A 169 -12.39 15.38 -19.18
C ALA A 169 -11.82 13.97 -19.42
N MET A 170 -11.42 13.30 -18.34
CA MET A 170 -11.23 11.85 -18.31
C MET A 170 -12.59 11.17 -18.10
N LEU A 171 -13.01 10.35 -19.06
CA LEU A 171 -14.24 9.56 -19.01
C LEU A 171 -13.91 8.07 -18.98
N ASN A 172 -14.72 7.27 -18.27
CA ASN A 172 -14.56 5.82 -18.18
C ASN A 172 -15.90 5.09 -18.32
N GLN A 173 -15.86 3.84 -18.78
CA GLN A 173 -17.00 2.94 -18.92
C GLN A 173 -16.56 1.50 -18.72
N THR A 174 -17.03 0.85 -17.66
CA THR A 174 -16.78 -0.57 -17.41
C THR A 174 -18.08 -1.38 -17.33
N ASN A 175 -18.17 -2.44 -18.13
CA ASN A 175 -19.21 -3.46 -18.06
C ASN A 175 -18.55 -4.84 -18.08
N VAL A 176 -18.71 -5.58 -16.98
CA VAL A 176 -18.02 -6.85 -16.72
C VAL A 176 -18.50 -7.96 -17.65
N GLY A 177 -19.82 -8.18 -17.77
CA GLY A 177 -20.39 -9.24 -18.60
C GLY A 177 -19.96 -9.20 -20.07
N TYR A 178 -19.97 -8.01 -20.68
CA TYR A 178 -19.50 -7.79 -22.05
C TYR A 178 -17.99 -7.54 -22.18
N ASN A 179 -17.21 -7.67 -21.09
CA ASN A 179 -15.77 -7.39 -21.01
C ASN A 179 -15.34 -6.00 -21.55
N ASN A 180 -16.24 -5.01 -21.55
CA ASN A 180 -15.95 -3.65 -22.01
C ASN A 180 -15.32 -2.87 -20.85
N ASN A 181 -14.08 -2.41 -21.03
CA ASN A 181 -13.39 -1.53 -20.07
C ASN A 181 -12.73 -0.41 -20.88
N LYS A 182 -13.40 0.75 -21.01
CA LYS A 182 -13.11 1.76 -22.04
C LYS A 182 -12.91 3.15 -21.43
N PHE A 183 -11.87 3.85 -21.84
CA PHE A 183 -11.66 5.25 -21.50
C PHE A 183 -11.89 6.17 -22.71
N TYR A 184 -12.18 7.44 -22.42
CA TYR A 184 -12.24 8.53 -23.40
C TYR A 184 -11.71 9.81 -22.75
N VAL A 185 -10.56 10.33 -23.20
CA VAL A 185 -9.98 11.62 -22.80
C VAL A 185 -10.45 12.69 -23.78
N ILE A 186 -10.80 13.86 -23.27
CA ILE A 186 -11.02 15.09 -24.05
C ILE A 186 -10.24 16.23 -23.40
N GLN A 187 -9.37 16.91 -24.15
CA GLN A 187 -8.64 18.11 -23.68
C GLN A 187 -8.79 19.24 -24.70
N VAL A 188 -9.13 20.45 -24.23
CA VAL A 188 -9.00 21.67 -25.05
C VAL A 188 -7.63 22.29 -24.81
N LEU A 189 -6.92 22.62 -25.89
CA LEU A 189 -5.55 23.12 -25.86
C LEU A 189 -5.47 24.59 -26.32
N GLU A 190 -4.98 25.43 -25.40
CA GLU A 190 -4.40 26.78 -25.52
C GLU A 190 -3.06 26.82 -26.25
N SER A 191 -2.85 27.58 -27.34
CA SER A 191 -1.48 27.93 -27.78
C SER A 191 -0.82 28.85 -26.74
N ASP A 192 0.46 28.60 -26.42
CA ASP A 192 1.25 29.46 -25.53
C ASP A 192 1.49 30.87 -26.14
N ALA A 193 1.35 31.01 -27.46
CA ALA A 193 1.34 32.30 -28.16
C ALA A 193 -0.07 32.95 -28.26
N GLY A 194 -1.09 32.29 -27.72
CA GLY A 194 -2.49 32.71 -27.76
C GLY A 194 -3.18 32.51 -29.12
N GLY A 195 -4.49 32.78 -29.15
CA GLY A 195 -5.29 32.96 -30.37
C GLY A 195 -5.51 31.73 -31.27
N THR A 196 -4.93 30.57 -30.93
CA THR A 196 -5.11 29.31 -31.64
C THR A 196 -5.46 28.20 -30.67
N PHE A 197 -6.57 27.51 -30.94
CA PHE A 197 -7.14 26.49 -30.07
C PHE A 197 -7.22 25.14 -30.79
N MET A 198 -7.09 24.03 -30.06
CA MET A 198 -7.31 22.68 -30.57
C MET A 198 -8.13 21.86 -29.59
N VAL A 199 -8.82 20.83 -30.08
CA VAL A 199 -9.46 19.80 -29.22
C VAL A 199 -8.79 18.46 -29.49
N TYR A 200 -8.23 17.88 -28.44
CA TYR A 200 -7.60 16.55 -28.46
C TYR A 200 -8.52 15.50 -27.87
N TYR A 201 -8.50 14.32 -28.49
CA TYR A 201 -9.24 13.14 -28.06
C TYR A 201 -8.30 11.94 -28.00
N ARG A 202 -8.42 11.10 -26.97
CA ARG A 202 -7.80 9.77 -26.94
C ARG A 202 -8.77 8.74 -26.35
N TRP A 203 -8.91 7.59 -26.99
CA TRP A 203 -9.87 6.56 -26.54
C TRP A 203 -9.37 5.15 -26.81
N GLY A 204 -9.82 4.20 -26.00
CA GLY A 204 -9.42 2.80 -26.14
C GLY A 204 -9.83 1.96 -24.94
N ARG A 205 -9.17 0.80 -24.80
CA ARG A 205 -9.29 -0.03 -23.60
C ARG A 205 -8.42 0.57 -22.49
N VAL A 206 -8.93 0.58 -21.25
CA VAL A 206 -8.14 1.02 -20.08
C VAL A 206 -6.86 0.19 -19.99
N GLY A 207 -5.72 0.84 -19.75
CA GLY A 207 -4.38 0.21 -19.72
C GLY A 207 -3.58 0.25 -21.03
N VAL A 208 -4.19 0.60 -22.18
CA VAL A 208 -3.45 0.74 -23.46
C VAL A 208 -3.54 2.16 -24.03
N LYS A 209 -2.57 2.53 -24.87
CA LYS A 209 -2.50 3.84 -25.55
C LYS A 209 -3.83 4.26 -26.19
N GLY A 210 -4.45 3.35 -26.93
CA GLY A 210 -5.68 3.61 -27.68
C GLY A 210 -5.42 4.32 -29.02
N GLN A 211 -6.51 4.81 -29.62
CA GLN A 211 -6.50 5.72 -30.78
C GLN A 211 -6.58 7.16 -30.28
N ASN A 212 -6.06 8.11 -31.05
CA ASN A 212 -6.23 9.54 -30.77
C ASN A 212 -6.61 10.33 -32.04
N LYS A 213 -7.12 11.55 -31.82
CA LYS A 213 -7.44 12.53 -32.87
C LYS A 213 -7.21 13.94 -32.32
N ILE A 214 -6.69 14.83 -33.17
CA ILE A 214 -6.68 16.28 -32.93
C ILE A 214 -7.70 16.91 -33.89
N GLN A 215 -8.38 17.96 -33.45
CA GLN A 215 -9.33 18.71 -34.26
C GLN A 215 -9.12 20.22 -34.06
N GLY A 216 -9.25 20.98 -35.16
CA GLY A 216 -8.74 22.34 -35.28
C GLY A 216 -7.62 22.40 -36.34
N PRO A 217 -6.77 23.46 -36.34
CA PRO A 217 -6.81 24.60 -35.42
C PRO A 217 -8.11 25.40 -35.55
N TYR A 218 -8.62 25.87 -34.41
CA TYR A 218 -9.73 26.82 -34.30
C TYR A 218 -9.16 28.20 -33.97
N THR A 219 -9.66 29.24 -34.66
CA THR A 219 -9.31 30.65 -34.38
C THR A 219 -10.20 31.29 -33.30
N SER A 220 -11.32 30.66 -32.96
CA SER A 220 -12.19 31.07 -31.86
C SER A 220 -12.15 30.05 -30.72
N ARG A 221 -11.91 30.54 -29.51
CA ARG A 221 -11.97 29.77 -28.25
C ARG A 221 -13.32 29.09 -28.07
N ASP A 222 -14.40 29.82 -28.38
CA ASP A 222 -15.76 29.34 -28.13
C ASP A 222 -16.14 28.21 -29.09
N SER A 223 -15.56 28.16 -30.30
CA SER A 223 -15.70 27.02 -31.21
C SER A 223 -15.05 25.74 -30.65
N ALA A 224 -13.85 25.85 -30.06
CA ALA A 224 -13.17 24.70 -29.43
C ALA A 224 -13.90 24.25 -28.15
N ILE A 225 -14.36 25.20 -27.33
CA ILE A 225 -15.19 24.93 -26.14
C ILE A 225 -16.50 24.24 -26.53
N ASN A 226 -17.18 24.68 -27.60
CA ASN A 226 -18.47 24.10 -28.01
C ASN A 226 -18.30 22.70 -28.59
N GLU A 227 -17.24 22.43 -29.36
CA GLU A 227 -16.92 21.05 -29.78
C GLU A 227 -16.64 20.15 -28.56
N PHE A 228 -15.84 20.60 -27.58
CA PHE A 228 -15.60 19.87 -26.34
C PHE A 228 -16.90 19.58 -25.57
N LYS A 229 -17.77 20.59 -25.39
CA LYS A 229 -19.06 20.46 -24.72
C LYS A 229 -19.97 19.46 -25.44
N GLN A 230 -20.06 19.56 -26.76
CA GLN A 230 -20.81 18.62 -27.58
C GLN A 230 -20.27 17.19 -27.44
N LYS A 231 -18.94 17.00 -27.49
CA LYS A 231 -18.33 15.66 -27.37
C LYS A 231 -18.45 15.08 -25.96
N PHE A 232 -18.42 15.91 -24.92
CA PHE A 232 -18.74 15.49 -23.56
C PHE A 232 -20.20 14.99 -23.51
N TYR A 233 -21.17 15.80 -23.93
CA TYR A 233 -22.58 15.43 -23.97
C TYR A 233 -22.87 14.20 -24.85
N ASP A 234 -22.22 14.07 -26.01
CA ASP A 234 -22.32 12.91 -26.90
C ASP A 234 -22.00 11.60 -26.17
N LYS A 235 -21.03 11.62 -25.23
CA LYS A 235 -20.55 10.44 -24.47
C LYS A 235 -21.22 10.23 -23.12
N THR A 236 -21.65 11.30 -22.44
CA THR A 236 -22.14 11.25 -21.06
C THR A 236 -23.63 11.55 -20.90
N LYS A 237 -24.28 12.20 -21.87
CA LYS A 237 -25.63 12.82 -21.77
C LYS A 237 -25.76 13.86 -20.64
N ASN A 238 -24.65 14.40 -20.16
CA ASN A 238 -24.59 15.46 -19.16
C ASN A 238 -23.99 16.72 -19.78
N ASP A 239 -24.45 17.90 -19.37
CA ASP A 239 -23.86 19.18 -19.76
C ASP A 239 -22.60 19.51 -18.94
N TRP A 240 -21.56 20.02 -19.60
CA TRP A 240 -20.28 20.34 -18.94
C TRP A 240 -20.38 21.36 -17.78
N PRO A 241 -21.17 22.45 -17.86
CA PRO A 241 -21.38 23.34 -16.71
C PRO A 241 -22.03 22.61 -15.52
N ASN A 242 -22.91 21.64 -15.80
CA ASN A 242 -23.67 20.90 -14.81
C ASN A 242 -22.93 19.64 -14.30
N ARG A 243 -21.68 19.40 -14.70
CA ARG A 243 -20.88 18.20 -14.39
C ARG A 243 -20.76 17.85 -12.89
N LYS A 244 -21.02 18.79 -11.98
CA LYS A 244 -21.06 18.56 -10.52
C LYS A 244 -22.32 17.79 -10.09
N MET A 245 -23.40 17.84 -10.87
CA MET A 245 -24.65 17.07 -10.72
C MET A 245 -24.73 15.95 -11.76
N PHE A 246 -23.68 15.12 -11.85
CA PHE A 246 -23.55 14.11 -12.90
C PHE A 246 -24.52 12.92 -12.71
N GLU A 247 -25.38 12.68 -13.69
CA GLU A 247 -26.26 11.49 -13.76
C GLU A 247 -25.63 10.37 -14.61
N SER A 248 -25.63 9.15 -14.10
CA SER A 248 -24.98 8.00 -14.78
C SER A 248 -25.98 7.17 -15.58
N PHE A 249 -25.95 7.31 -16.91
CA PHE A 249 -26.84 6.58 -17.82
C PHE A 249 -26.28 5.22 -18.26
N PRO A 250 -27.12 4.16 -18.38
CA PRO A 250 -26.71 2.87 -18.94
C PRO A 250 -26.05 3.01 -20.31
N HIS A 251 -24.99 2.24 -20.55
CA HIS A 251 -24.19 2.23 -21.78
C HIS A 251 -23.51 3.56 -22.18
N HIS A 252 -23.54 4.58 -21.33
CA HIS A 252 -22.81 5.84 -21.51
C HIS A 252 -21.52 5.86 -20.68
N TYR A 253 -20.66 6.87 -20.88
CA TYR A 253 -19.45 7.05 -20.08
C TYR A 253 -19.75 7.88 -18.83
N MET A 254 -19.08 7.55 -17.73
CA MET A 254 -19.07 8.37 -16.52
C MET A 254 -17.85 9.32 -16.55
N TRP A 255 -18.02 10.58 -16.13
CA TRP A 255 -16.90 11.49 -15.91
C TRP A 255 -16.18 11.16 -14.59
N ILE A 256 -14.85 11.09 -14.66
CA ILE A 256 -13.99 10.94 -13.47
C ILE A 256 -13.47 12.33 -13.07
N GLU A 257 -13.79 12.71 -11.83
CA GLU A 257 -13.26 13.95 -11.24
C GLU A 257 -11.82 13.72 -10.76
N MET A 258 -10.90 14.52 -11.32
CA MET A 258 -9.48 14.55 -11.01
C MET A 258 -9.17 15.76 -10.11
N ASP A 259 -8.19 15.65 -9.23
CA ASP A 259 -7.69 16.74 -8.40
C ASP A 259 -6.36 17.27 -8.94
N TYR A 260 -6.40 18.48 -9.49
CA TYR A 260 -5.25 19.18 -10.07
C TYR A 260 -4.57 20.16 -9.08
N ASN A 261 -5.16 20.38 -7.90
CA ASN A 261 -4.91 21.56 -7.05
C ASN A 261 -3.79 21.37 -6.01
N GLU A 262 -3.34 20.15 -5.74
CA GLU A 262 -2.41 19.90 -4.61
C GLU A 262 -0.96 20.35 -4.86
N GLU A 263 -0.51 20.44 -6.11
CA GLU A 263 0.88 20.82 -6.43
C GLU A 263 1.16 22.30 -6.18
N GLU A 264 0.23 23.20 -6.54
CA GLU A 264 0.39 24.63 -6.32
C GLU A 264 0.54 24.97 -4.84
N LYS A 265 -0.18 24.28 -3.95
CA LYS A 265 -0.07 24.48 -2.50
C LYS A 265 1.23 23.96 -1.90
N GLN A 266 1.92 23.01 -2.53
CA GLN A 266 3.24 22.56 -2.10
C GLN A 266 4.36 23.44 -2.67
N LEU A 267 4.22 23.93 -3.91
CA LEU A 267 5.21 24.83 -4.54
C LEU A 267 5.13 26.27 -4.02
N SER A 268 3.93 26.81 -3.78
CA SER A 268 3.77 28.19 -3.26
C SER A 268 4.26 28.36 -1.82
N GLN A 269 4.23 27.31 -0.99
CA GLN A 269 4.84 27.33 0.35
C GLN A 269 6.38 27.24 0.34
N VAL A 270 6.99 27.04 -0.84
CA VAL A 270 8.45 27.04 -1.03
C VAL A 270 8.95 28.33 -1.71
N GLN A 271 8.06 29.30 -1.98
CA GLN A 271 8.45 30.62 -2.52
C GLN A 271 9.02 31.58 -1.46
N GLU A 272 9.94 31.11 -0.62
CA GLU A 272 10.94 31.98 0.02
C GLU A 272 12.34 31.62 -0.49
N LYS A 273 12.96 32.56 -1.22
CA LYS A 273 14.38 32.61 -1.63
C LYS A 273 14.83 31.60 -2.70
N ASN A 274 14.52 31.93 -3.96
CA ASN A 274 15.15 31.38 -5.17
C ASN A 274 16.62 31.85 -5.35
N ASP A 275 17.51 31.54 -4.40
CA ASP A 275 18.97 31.78 -4.51
C ASP A 275 19.76 30.52 -4.94
N PHE A 276 19.13 29.34 -4.96
CA PHE A 276 19.82 28.06 -5.14
C PHE A 276 20.20 27.68 -6.58
N ALA A 277 19.76 28.44 -7.59
CA ALA A 277 19.97 28.11 -9.01
C ALA A 277 21.44 28.24 -9.50
N LEU A 278 22.36 28.67 -8.64
CA LEU A 278 23.77 28.95 -8.98
C LEU A 278 24.81 28.04 -8.30
N ARG A 279 24.41 26.94 -7.64
CA ARG A 279 25.35 25.95 -7.06
C ARG A 279 25.20 24.57 -7.69
N GLY A 280 26.01 24.31 -8.72
CA GLY A 280 26.11 23.00 -9.40
C GLY A 280 26.85 21.93 -8.58
N GLN A 281 26.49 21.75 -7.31
CA GLN A 281 26.95 20.64 -6.47
C GLN A 281 25.72 20.02 -5.78
N PRO A 282 25.62 18.67 -5.70
CA PRO A 282 24.57 18.04 -4.91
C PRO A 282 24.76 18.41 -3.44
N LEU A 283 23.72 18.89 -2.76
CA LEU A 283 23.78 19.10 -1.31
C LEU A 283 23.86 17.73 -0.63
N GLU A 284 24.99 17.45 0.02
CA GLU A 284 25.15 16.26 0.85
C GLU A 284 24.17 16.31 2.03
N THR A 285 23.49 15.18 2.26
CA THR A 285 22.45 15.09 3.28
C THR A 285 23.04 15.25 4.69
N GLN A 286 22.45 16.15 5.47
CA GLN A 286 22.83 16.39 6.87
C GLN A 286 22.12 15.42 7.84
N LEU A 287 21.39 14.43 7.31
CA LEU A 287 20.71 13.39 8.08
C LEU A 287 21.66 12.23 8.39
N GLU A 288 21.48 11.59 9.56
CA GLU A 288 22.16 10.33 9.87
C GLU A 288 21.95 9.31 8.73
N PRO A 289 22.98 8.59 8.24
CA PRO A 289 22.83 7.63 7.14
C PRO A 289 21.71 6.60 7.31
N ARG A 290 21.39 6.20 8.56
CA ARG A 290 20.25 5.32 8.86
C ARG A 290 18.91 6.00 8.60
N ILE A 291 18.73 7.23 9.07
CA ILE A 291 17.53 8.05 8.85
C ILE A 291 17.37 8.39 7.36
N ALA A 292 18.46 8.77 6.69
CA ALA A 292 18.46 9.02 5.24
C ALA A 292 18.04 7.77 4.44
N LYS A 293 18.58 6.60 4.77
CA LYS A 293 18.20 5.32 4.14
C LYS A 293 16.76 4.92 4.44
N PHE A 294 16.27 5.15 5.66
CA PHE A 294 14.87 4.89 6.03
C PHE A 294 13.91 5.80 5.27
N ILE A 295 14.17 7.11 5.21
CA ILE A 295 13.38 8.06 4.42
C ILE A 295 13.40 7.68 2.93
N SER A 296 14.57 7.33 2.39
CA SER A 296 14.68 6.85 1.00
C SER A 296 13.92 5.55 0.71
N LEU A 297 13.61 4.74 1.73
CA LEU A 297 12.74 3.56 1.59
C LEU A 297 11.26 3.97 1.60
N ILE A 298 10.82 4.70 2.63
CA ILE A 298 9.39 5.07 2.77
C ILE A 298 8.91 6.13 1.76
N CYS A 299 9.82 6.87 1.14
CA CYS A 299 9.53 7.82 0.07
C CYS A 299 9.86 7.29 -1.34
N ASN A 300 10.08 5.98 -1.51
CA ASN A 300 10.39 5.39 -2.82
C ASN A 300 9.13 5.33 -3.72
N ILE A 301 8.90 6.39 -4.49
CA ILE A 301 7.77 6.52 -5.43
C ILE A 301 7.74 5.38 -6.45
N SER A 302 8.90 4.89 -6.91
CA SER A 302 8.97 3.78 -7.87
C SER A 302 8.46 2.47 -7.27
N MET A 303 8.79 2.19 -6.01
CA MET A 303 8.27 1.04 -5.25
C MET A 303 6.76 1.15 -5.03
N MET A 304 6.26 2.35 -4.68
CA MET A 304 4.81 2.61 -4.58
C MET A 304 4.10 2.35 -5.91
N LYS A 305 4.63 2.86 -7.03
CA LYS A 305 4.09 2.62 -8.38
C LYS A 305 4.07 1.13 -8.73
N GLN A 306 5.12 0.37 -8.38
CA GLN A 306 5.17 -1.06 -8.61
C GLN A 306 4.05 -1.80 -7.87
N HIS A 307 3.87 -1.55 -6.57
CA HIS A 307 2.79 -2.18 -5.79
C HIS A 307 1.39 -1.74 -6.28
N MET A 308 1.23 -0.51 -6.79
CA MET A 308 -0.01 -0.11 -7.46
C MET A 308 -0.25 -0.90 -8.77
N MET A 309 0.79 -1.17 -9.56
CA MET A 309 0.68 -2.02 -10.75
C MET A 309 0.31 -3.48 -10.39
N GLU A 310 0.86 -4.01 -9.29
CA GLU A 310 0.58 -5.37 -8.81
C GLU A 310 -0.90 -5.58 -8.41
N ILE A 311 -1.56 -4.57 -7.83
CA ILE A 311 -3.01 -4.60 -7.57
C ILE A 311 -3.88 -4.28 -8.81
N GLY A 312 -3.27 -4.01 -9.97
CA GLY A 312 -3.97 -3.71 -11.23
C GLY A 312 -4.27 -2.23 -11.48
N TYR A 313 -3.70 -1.31 -10.69
CA TYR A 313 -3.76 0.13 -10.94
C TYR A 313 -2.43 0.62 -11.55
N ASN A 314 -2.32 0.60 -12.87
CA ASN A 314 -1.13 1.13 -13.52
C ASN A 314 -1.14 2.66 -13.56
N ALA A 315 -0.52 3.27 -12.55
CA ALA A 315 -0.43 4.72 -12.41
C ALA A 315 0.25 5.43 -13.61
N ASP A 316 1.18 4.78 -14.32
CA ASP A 316 1.86 5.37 -15.48
C ASP A 316 1.05 5.25 -16.78
N LYS A 317 0.11 4.29 -16.86
CA LYS A 317 -0.83 4.13 -17.98
C LYS A 317 -2.17 4.84 -17.74
N LEU A 318 -2.39 5.31 -16.50
CA LEU A 318 -3.53 6.13 -16.05
C LEU A 318 -3.09 7.50 -15.45
N PRO A 319 -2.08 8.22 -15.97
CA PRO A 319 -1.28 9.17 -15.18
C PRO A 319 -1.85 10.59 -15.02
N LEU A 320 -3.04 10.88 -15.55
CA LEU A 320 -3.48 12.25 -15.86
C LEU A 320 -4.11 13.00 -14.66
N GLY A 321 -3.62 12.72 -13.45
CA GLY A 321 -4.00 13.42 -12.22
C GLY A 321 -4.25 12.47 -11.05
N LYS A 322 -4.35 13.05 -9.84
CA LYS A 322 -4.84 12.32 -8.66
C LYS A 322 -6.35 12.13 -8.78
N LEU A 323 -6.89 10.97 -8.44
CA LEU A 323 -8.35 10.80 -8.32
C LEU A 323 -8.86 11.70 -7.18
N SER A 324 -9.97 12.43 -7.39
CA SER A 324 -10.49 13.31 -6.35
C SER A 324 -10.97 12.52 -5.11
N LYS A 325 -10.96 13.19 -3.96
CA LYS A 325 -11.51 12.65 -2.70
C LYS A 325 -13.01 12.30 -2.84
N SER A 326 -13.74 12.94 -3.76
CA SER A 326 -15.14 12.58 -4.09
C SER A 326 -15.21 11.28 -4.89
N THR A 327 -14.35 11.11 -5.91
CA THR A 327 -14.22 9.88 -6.70
C THR A 327 -13.87 8.67 -5.83
N ILE A 328 -12.88 8.82 -4.95
CA ILE A 328 -12.48 7.77 -3.99
C ILE A 328 -13.65 7.41 -3.05
N SER A 329 -14.38 8.41 -2.55
CA SER A 329 -15.56 8.19 -1.68
C SER A 329 -16.73 7.52 -2.40
N LYS A 330 -16.96 7.82 -3.70
CA LYS A 330 -17.90 7.09 -4.56
C LYS A 330 -17.49 5.62 -4.68
N GLY A 331 -16.20 5.34 -4.88
CA GLY A 331 -15.64 3.98 -4.90
C GLY A 331 -15.94 3.20 -3.61
N TYR A 332 -15.68 3.78 -2.44
CA TYR A 332 -16.00 3.15 -1.15
C TYR A 332 -17.50 2.88 -0.95
N ASN A 333 -18.39 3.77 -1.40
CA ASN A 333 -19.83 3.54 -1.32
C ASN A 333 -20.30 2.37 -2.22
N ILE A 334 -19.65 2.13 -3.36
CA ILE A 334 -19.93 0.96 -4.20
C ILE A 334 -19.35 -0.31 -3.56
N LEU A 335 -18.13 -0.26 -3.01
CA LEU A 335 -17.56 -1.40 -2.27
C LEU A 335 -18.44 -1.81 -1.07
N LYS A 336 -19.07 -0.85 -0.38
CA LYS A 336 -20.07 -1.14 0.66
C LYS A 336 -21.28 -1.89 0.07
N ARG A 337 -21.87 -1.38 -1.02
CA ARG A 337 -23.00 -2.05 -1.72
C ARG A 337 -22.64 -3.46 -2.22
N ILE A 338 -21.37 -3.70 -2.58
CA ILE A 338 -20.86 -5.05 -2.91
C ILE A 338 -20.84 -5.92 -1.66
N ALA A 339 -20.26 -5.46 -0.55
CA ALA A 339 -20.20 -6.19 0.71
C ALA A 339 -21.60 -6.54 1.27
N ASP A 340 -22.56 -5.62 1.13
CA ASP A 340 -23.97 -5.84 1.52
C ASP A 340 -24.67 -6.97 0.71
N VAL A 341 -24.13 -7.34 -0.47
CA VAL A 341 -24.73 -8.32 -1.41
C VAL A 341 -23.89 -9.59 -1.61
N ILE A 342 -22.58 -9.56 -1.33
CA ILE A 342 -21.63 -10.64 -1.68
C ILE A 342 -21.94 -12.00 -1.01
N GLY A 343 -22.61 -11.99 0.15
CA GLY A 343 -23.08 -13.21 0.83
C GLY A 343 -24.33 -13.85 0.21
N GLY A 344 -24.96 -13.21 -0.78
CA GLY A 344 -26.17 -13.69 -1.44
C GLY A 344 -25.93 -14.25 -2.84
N SER A 345 -26.83 -15.13 -3.30
CA SER A 345 -26.73 -15.84 -4.58
C SER A 345 -26.86 -14.95 -5.84
N ASN A 346 -27.07 -13.63 -5.69
CA ASN A 346 -27.41 -12.73 -6.80
C ASN A 346 -26.17 -12.25 -7.58
N ARG A 347 -25.60 -13.16 -8.38
CA ARG A 347 -24.46 -12.89 -9.27
C ARG A 347 -24.66 -11.68 -10.20
N ARG A 348 -25.88 -11.41 -10.68
CA ARG A 348 -26.15 -10.29 -11.61
C ARG A 348 -25.92 -8.93 -10.95
N THR A 349 -26.42 -8.74 -9.73
CA THR A 349 -26.21 -7.49 -8.99
C THR A 349 -24.74 -7.32 -8.59
N ILE A 350 -24.05 -8.40 -8.20
CA ILE A 350 -22.60 -8.36 -7.91
C ILE A 350 -21.80 -7.98 -9.17
N GLU A 351 -22.14 -8.52 -10.34
CA GLU A 351 -21.51 -8.18 -11.63
C GLU A 351 -21.75 -6.71 -12.02
N GLN A 352 -22.98 -6.21 -11.86
CA GLN A 352 -23.32 -4.81 -12.11
C GLN A 352 -22.53 -3.87 -11.19
N LEU A 353 -22.56 -4.11 -9.88
CA LEU A 353 -21.84 -3.30 -8.88
C LEU A 353 -20.32 -3.31 -9.12
N SER A 354 -19.77 -4.42 -9.63
CA SER A 354 -18.36 -4.49 -10.03
C SER A 354 -18.07 -3.63 -11.25
N GLY A 355 -18.98 -3.59 -12.22
CA GLY A 355 -18.93 -2.66 -13.35
C GLY A 355 -18.99 -1.19 -12.90
N GLU A 356 -19.89 -0.87 -11.95
CA GLU A 356 -19.95 0.46 -11.32
C GLU A 356 -18.61 0.81 -10.62
N PHE A 357 -18.04 -0.11 -9.83
CA PHE A 357 -16.78 0.12 -9.12
C PHE A 357 -15.61 0.37 -10.07
N TYR A 358 -15.40 -0.49 -11.07
CA TYR A 358 -14.33 -0.33 -12.06
C TYR A 358 -14.56 0.86 -13.01
N THR A 359 -15.80 1.35 -13.13
CA THR A 359 -16.10 2.62 -13.82
C THR A 359 -15.62 3.83 -13.00
N VAL A 360 -15.81 3.82 -11.67
CA VAL A 360 -15.33 4.89 -10.77
C VAL A 360 -13.83 4.85 -10.55
N ILE A 361 -13.25 3.65 -10.37
CA ILE A 361 -11.82 3.43 -10.15
C ILE A 361 -11.27 2.62 -11.33
N PRO A 362 -10.62 3.26 -12.33
CA PRO A 362 -10.10 2.56 -13.49
C PRO A 362 -9.02 1.53 -13.11
N HIS A 363 -9.14 0.31 -13.62
CA HIS A 363 -8.16 -0.77 -13.45
C HIS A 363 -7.70 -1.30 -14.81
N ASP A 364 -6.43 -1.69 -14.90
CA ASP A 364 -5.86 -2.37 -16.06
C ASP A 364 -5.96 -3.90 -15.87
N PHE A 365 -6.74 -4.54 -16.72
CA PHE A 365 -6.88 -6.01 -16.78
C PHE A 365 -6.15 -6.62 -17.99
N GLY A 366 -5.44 -5.80 -18.78
CA GLY A 366 -5.01 -6.14 -20.13
C GLY A 366 -6.17 -6.68 -20.97
N PHE A 367 -5.88 -7.59 -21.89
CA PHE A 367 -6.89 -8.25 -22.72
C PHE A 367 -7.60 -9.43 -22.04
N LYS A 368 -7.33 -9.71 -20.76
CA LYS A 368 -8.01 -10.79 -20.01
C LYS A 368 -9.49 -10.44 -19.81
N LYS A 369 -10.33 -11.47 -19.65
CA LYS A 369 -11.74 -11.26 -19.28
C LYS A 369 -11.79 -10.68 -17.88
N MET A 370 -12.53 -9.58 -17.71
CA MET A 370 -12.88 -9.10 -16.37
C MET A 370 -13.73 -10.15 -15.65
N SER A 371 -13.21 -10.61 -14.52
CA SER A 371 -13.95 -11.33 -13.50
C SER A 371 -13.81 -10.54 -12.20
N LEU A 372 -14.76 -10.70 -11.28
CA LEU A 372 -14.37 -10.59 -9.88
C LEU A 372 -13.29 -11.64 -9.65
N ARG A 373 -12.07 -11.20 -9.36
CA ARG A 373 -11.19 -12.02 -8.54
C ARG A 373 -11.81 -12.00 -7.14
N ILE A 374 -12.71 -12.95 -6.90
CA ILE A 374 -12.95 -13.42 -5.53
C ILE A 374 -11.56 -13.72 -4.98
N ALA A 375 -11.19 -13.08 -3.88
CA ALA A 375 -9.88 -13.31 -3.28
C ALA A 375 -9.76 -14.82 -3.01
N PRO A 376 -8.61 -15.46 -3.31
CA PRO A 376 -8.46 -16.90 -3.15
C PRO A 376 -8.75 -17.30 -1.70
N PRO A 377 -9.12 -18.55 -1.40
CA PRO A 377 -9.44 -18.95 -0.03
C PRO A 377 -8.25 -18.84 0.95
N GLU A 378 -7.02 -18.72 0.43
CA GLU A 378 -5.83 -18.36 1.23
C GLU A 378 -5.75 -16.87 1.62
N ALA A 379 -6.49 -15.98 0.95
CA ALA A 379 -6.46 -14.55 1.23
C ALA A 379 -7.23 -14.22 2.52
N PRO A 380 -6.69 -13.33 3.39
CA PRO A 380 -7.32 -13.02 4.67
C PRO A 380 -8.72 -12.41 4.47
N VAL A 381 -9.69 -12.96 5.19
CA VAL A 381 -11.11 -12.56 5.11
C VAL A 381 -11.25 -11.06 5.36
N THR A 382 -12.01 -10.39 4.48
CA THR A 382 -11.85 -8.95 4.23
C THR A 382 -12.36 -8.05 5.36
N GLY A 383 -11.43 -7.59 6.18
CA GLY A 383 -11.48 -6.30 6.87
C GLY A 383 -12.36 -6.22 8.13
N TYR A 384 -11.83 -5.55 9.16
CA TYR A 384 -12.57 -5.08 10.33
C TYR A 384 -13.39 -6.16 11.07
N MET A 385 -12.75 -7.28 11.43
CA MET A 385 -13.37 -8.41 12.16
C MET A 385 -14.09 -7.98 13.46
N PHE A 386 -13.65 -6.87 14.06
CA PHE A 386 -14.20 -6.24 15.26
C PHE A 386 -14.57 -4.76 15.02
N GLY A 387 -15.09 -4.45 13.83
CA GLY A 387 -15.52 -3.10 13.46
C GLY A 387 -14.37 -2.13 13.17
N LYS A 388 -14.71 -0.86 12.92
CA LYS A 388 -13.80 0.17 12.39
C LYS A 388 -12.98 0.85 13.48
N GLY A 389 -11.91 0.19 13.92
CA GLY A 389 -10.88 0.77 14.79
C GLY A 389 -9.47 0.62 14.23
N ILE A 390 -8.47 0.97 15.04
CA ILE A 390 -7.05 0.73 14.76
C ILE A 390 -6.66 -0.57 15.47
N TYR A 391 -6.05 -1.50 14.72
CA TYR A 391 -5.78 -2.87 15.14
C TYR A 391 -4.31 -3.04 15.53
N PHE A 392 -4.09 -3.67 16.68
CA PHE A 392 -2.78 -4.02 17.22
C PHE A 392 -2.72 -5.51 17.56
N ALA A 393 -1.52 -6.07 17.55
CA ALA A 393 -1.24 -7.43 18.00
C ALA A 393 -0.13 -7.41 19.07
N ASP A 394 -0.19 -8.36 19.98
CA ASP A 394 0.89 -8.71 20.91
C ASP A 394 1.98 -9.56 20.23
N MET A 395 1.58 -10.38 19.25
CA MET A 395 2.46 -11.25 18.46
C MET A 395 3.06 -10.52 17.25
N PHE A 396 4.37 -10.27 17.29
CA PHE A 396 5.13 -9.58 16.22
C PHE A 396 4.90 -10.17 14.83
N SER A 397 4.90 -11.51 14.71
CA SER A 397 4.67 -12.22 13.44
C SER A 397 3.30 -11.95 12.83
N LYS A 398 2.27 -11.68 13.66
CA LYS A 398 0.92 -11.36 13.18
C LYS A 398 0.90 -10.01 12.47
N SER A 399 1.46 -8.98 13.09
CA SER A 399 1.58 -7.65 12.48
C SER A 399 2.54 -7.65 11.28
N ALA A 400 3.60 -8.47 11.31
CA ALA A 400 4.58 -8.58 10.23
C ALA A 400 3.94 -9.03 8.89
N ASN A 401 2.89 -9.86 8.91
CA ASN A 401 2.18 -10.25 7.69
C ASN A 401 1.53 -9.06 6.96
N TYR A 402 1.18 -7.98 7.66
CA TYR A 402 0.63 -6.76 7.06
C TYR A 402 1.69 -5.86 6.40
N CYS A 403 2.98 -6.22 6.48
CA CYS A 403 4.02 -5.57 5.67
C CYS A 403 3.99 -6.02 4.19
N TYR A 404 3.28 -7.10 3.85
CA TYR A 404 3.22 -7.67 2.49
C TYR A 404 4.59 -7.91 1.81
N ALA A 405 5.61 -8.21 2.62
CA ALA A 405 6.94 -8.54 2.12
C ALA A 405 6.94 -9.85 1.31
N THR A 406 7.91 -10.00 0.41
CA THR A 406 8.08 -11.13 -0.51
C THR A 406 9.56 -11.40 -0.79
N ASP A 407 9.90 -12.50 -1.48
CA ASP A 407 11.26 -12.74 -1.99
C ASP A 407 11.83 -11.61 -2.85
N GLY A 408 10.96 -10.86 -3.55
CA GLY A 408 11.36 -9.71 -4.38
C GLY A 408 11.42 -8.38 -3.61
N CYS A 409 10.77 -8.29 -2.46
CA CYS A 409 10.75 -7.10 -1.59
C CYS A 409 10.76 -7.53 -0.12
N THR A 410 11.95 -7.79 0.42
CA THR A 410 12.14 -8.32 1.78
C THR A 410 12.13 -7.24 2.87
N ALA A 411 12.15 -5.95 2.51
CA ALA A 411 12.19 -4.86 3.47
C ALA A 411 10.78 -4.52 3.97
N GLY A 412 10.57 -4.53 5.29
CA GLY A 412 9.31 -4.13 5.91
C GLY A 412 9.49 -3.09 7.01
N VAL A 413 8.38 -2.45 7.39
CA VAL A 413 8.32 -1.47 8.48
C VAL A 413 7.16 -1.82 9.39
N LEU A 414 7.43 -1.96 10.69
CA LEU A 414 6.43 -2.12 11.74
C LEU A 414 6.45 -0.91 12.68
N LEU A 415 5.32 -0.64 13.32
CA LEU A 415 5.18 0.38 14.37
C LEU A 415 4.97 -0.30 15.72
N LEU A 416 5.70 0.15 16.74
CA LEU A 416 5.43 -0.17 18.13
C LEU A 416 4.82 1.07 18.80
N CYS A 417 3.59 0.93 19.27
CA CYS A 417 2.80 1.99 19.87
C CYS A 417 2.46 1.67 21.33
N GLU A 418 2.44 2.71 22.15
CA GLU A 418 1.60 2.71 23.34
C GLU A 418 0.13 2.77 22.92
N VAL A 419 -0.69 1.94 23.56
CA VAL A 419 -2.14 1.87 23.30
C VAL A 419 -2.86 1.85 24.66
N ALA A 420 -3.63 2.89 24.93
CA ALA A 420 -4.44 3.04 26.13
C ALA A 420 -5.73 2.22 26.02
N LEU A 421 -5.59 0.89 26.14
CA LEU A 421 -6.69 -0.08 26.02
C LEU A 421 -7.78 0.15 27.09
N GLY A 422 -7.37 0.38 28.35
CA GLY A 422 -8.30 0.46 29.47
C GLY A 422 -9.04 -0.86 29.70
N ASP A 423 -10.31 -0.79 30.11
CA ASP A 423 -11.14 -1.98 30.25
C ASP A 423 -11.57 -2.51 28.87
N MET A 424 -11.07 -3.70 28.52
CA MET A 424 -11.34 -4.37 27.24
C MET A 424 -12.71 -5.08 27.23
N ALA A 425 -13.42 -5.01 26.12
CA ALA A 425 -14.49 -5.93 25.75
C ALA A 425 -13.88 -7.15 25.06
N GLU A 426 -13.82 -8.30 25.73
CA GLU A 426 -13.28 -9.54 25.15
C GLU A 426 -14.32 -10.23 24.26
N LEU A 427 -13.90 -10.66 23.07
CA LEU A 427 -14.76 -11.33 22.08
C LEU A 427 -14.07 -12.59 21.54
N LEU A 428 -14.81 -13.71 21.55
CA LEU A 428 -14.32 -15.02 21.09
C LEU A 428 -14.51 -15.23 19.58
N THR A 429 -15.41 -14.49 18.95
CA THR A 429 -15.79 -14.64 17.54
C THR A 429 -15.94 -13.26 16.88
N ALA A 430 -15.83 -13.23 15.54
CA ALA A 430 -15.96 -12.01 14.75
C ALA A 430 -17.28 -11.27 15.03
N LYS A 431 -17.20 -9.95 15.21
CA LYS A 431 -18.34 -9.06 15.45
C LYS A 431 -18.10 -7.70 14.82
N TYR A 432 -18.65 -7.50 13.63
CA TYR A 432 -18.45 -6.29 12.81
C TYR A 432 -18.96 -4.98 13.44
N ASP A 433 -19.79 -5.04 14.50
CA ASP A 433 -20.26 -3.88 15.28
C ASP A 433 -19.72 -3.83 16.72
N ALA A 434 -18.51 -4.36 16.94
CA ALA A 434 -17.80 -4.25 18.23
C ALA A 434 -17.27 -2.83 18.55
N ASP A 435 -17.37 -1.89 17.60
CA ASP A 435 -17.20 -0.45 17.84
C ASP A 435 -18.26 0.12 18.79
N LYS A 436 -19.43 -0.53 18.89
CA LYS A 436 -20.43 -0.29 19.93
C LYS A 436 -20.00 -0.95 21.24
N LEU A 437 -19.01 -0.33 21.89
CA LEU A 437 -18.47 -0.80 23.17
C LEU A 437 -19.54 -0.83 24.28
N PRO A 438 -19.57 -1.87 25.14
CA PRO A 438 -20.38 -1.89 26.36
C PRO A 438 -19.98 -0.76 27.32
N GLU A 439 -20.90 -0.37 28.21
CA GLU A 439 -20.65 0.70 29.18
C GLU A 439 -19.38 0.45 30.02
N GLY A 440 -18.54 1.47 30.15
CA GLY A 440 -17.25 1.41 30.85
C GLY A 440 -16.10 0.78 30.06
N LYS A 441 -16.33 0.13 28.91
CA LYS A 441 -15.26 -0.41 28.06
C LYS A 441 -14.67 0.65 27.16
N LEU A 442 -13.37 0.56 26.88
CA LEU A 442 -12.60 1.55 26.10
C LEU A 442 -11.89 0.94 24.87
N SER A 443 -11.85 -0.39 24.75
CA SER A 443 -11.29 -1.09 23.60
C SER A 443 -11.90 -2.48 23.46
N THR A 444 -11.67 -3.14 22.33
CA THR A 444 -12.04 -4.55 22.10
C THR A 444 -10.79 -5.42 22.11
N LYS A 445 -10.88 -6.62 22.69
CA LYS A 445 -9.87 -7.67 22.54
C LYS A 445 -10.50 -8.86 21.80
N GLY A 446 -10.05 -9.13 20.59
CA GLY A 446 -10.28 -10.42 19.94
C GLY A 446 -9.40 -11.47 20.63
N VAL A 447 -10.00 -12.49 21.23
CA VAL A 447 -9.28 -13.49 22.03
C VAL A 447 -8.65 -14.54 21.10
N GLY A 448 -7.33 -14.73 21.24
CA GLY A 448 -6.57 -15.77 20.56
C GLY A 448 -6.49 -17.07 21.34
N GLY A 449 -6.33 -18.18 20.61
CA GLY A 449 -5.92 -19.48 21.17
C GLY A 449 -4.44 -19.53 21.59
N THR A 450 -3.61 -18.58 21.13
CA THR A 450 -2.23 -18.37 21.59
C THR A 450 -2.03 -16.92 22.03
N GLU A 451 -1.40 -16.73 23.18
CA GLU A 451 -1.00 -15.42 23.73
C GLU A 451 0.46 -15.47 24.24
N PRO A 452 1.18 -14.34 24.35
CA PRO A 452 2.47 -14.30 25.04
C PRO A 452 2.29 -14.49 26.54
N ASP A 453 3.24 -15.16 27.20
CA ASP A 453 3.14 -15.36 28.64
C ASP A 453 3.37 -14.08 29.45
N LEU A 454 2.27 -13.51 29.96
CA LEU A 454 2.29 -12.30 30.78
C LEU A 454 3.09 -12.42 32.09
N SER A 455 3.44 -13.63 32.57
CA SER A 455 4.38 -13.77 33.70
C SER A 455 5.80 -13.27 33.37
N GLN A 456 6.13 -13.22 32.07
CA GLN A 456 7.39 -12.73 31.52
C GLN A 456 7.25 -11.30 30.95
N ALA A 457 6.10 -10.64 31.11
CA ALA A 457 5.91 -9.27 30.63
C ALA A 457 6.78 -8.29 31.42
N ARG A 458 7.35 -7.30 30.72
CA ARG A 458 8.23 -6.28 31.31
C ARG A 458 7.47 -4.96 31.43
N LEU A 459 7.49 -4.37 32.62
CA LEU A 459 7.13 -2.97 32.83
C LEU A 459 8.31 -2.07 32.44
N LEU A 460 8.04 -0.98 31.72
CA LEU A 460 8.98 0.10 31.44
C LEU A 460 8.88 1.20 32.52
N ASP A 461 9.90 2.06 32.60
CA ASP A 461 10.01 3.11 33.63
C ASP A 461 8.89 4.18 33.54
N ASP A 462 8.24 4.29 32.38
CA ASP A 462 7.05 5.13 32.12
C ASP A 462 5.71 4.41 32.38
N GLY A 463 5.74 3.17 32.90
CA GLY A 463 4.57 2.38 33.29
C GLY A 463 3.95 1.56 32.15
N VAL A 464 4.59 1.50 30.98
CA VAL A 464 4.11 0.73 29.82
C VAL A 464 4.42 -0.76 30.00
N VAL A 465 3.43 -1.63 29.78
CA VAL A 465 3.59 -3.10 29.81
C VAL A 465 3.98 -3.60 28.42
N VAL A 466 5.11 -4.31 28.33
CA VAL A 466 5.59 -4.97 27.11
C VAL A 466 5.42 -6.49 27.26
N PRO A 467 4.47 -7.12 26.52
CA PRO A 467 4.18 -8.55 26.65
C PRO A 467 5.18 -9.41 25.86
N LEU A 468 6.45 -9.38 26.29
CA LEU A 468 7.59 -10.04 25.61
C LEU A 468 7.77 -11.53 25.95
N GLY A 469 6.79 -12.14 26.63
CA GLY A 469 6.83 -13.55 27.02
C GLY A 469 6.74 -14.50 25.85
N LYS A 470 7.25 -15.73 26.02
CA LYS A 470 7.10 -16.78 25.00
C LYS A 470 5.62 -17.08 24.73
N PRO A 471 5.24 -17.42 23.48
CA PRO A 471 3.87 -17.84 23.17
C PRO A 471 3.48 -19.09 23.95
N LYS A 472 2.27 -19.08 24.52
CA LYS A 472 1.62 -20.20 25.20
C LYS A 472 0.22 -20.40 24.63
N GLU A 473 -0.31 -21.63 24.69
CA GLU A 473 -1.75 -21.82 24.48
C GLU A 473 -2.53 -21.11 25.58
N ASN A 474 -3.62 -20.46 25.18
CA ASN A 474 -4.54 -19.81 26.08
C ASN A 474 -5.49 -20.85 26.71
N SER A 475 -5.56 -20.89 28.03
CA SER A 475 -6.52 -21.70 28.78
C SER A 475 -7.95 -21.16 28.57
N GLU A 476 -8.92 -22.05 28.42
CA GLU A 476 -10.31 -21.76 28.02
C GLU A 476 -10.91 -20.46 28.61
N PRO A 477 -11.65 -19.65 27.82
CA PRO A 477 -12.26 -20.01 26.53
C PRO A 477 -11.37 -19.78 25.29
N LYS A 478 -11.26 -20.79 24.44
CA LYS A 478 -10.59 -20.69 23.13
C LYS A 478 -11.43 -19.85 22.14
N GLY A 479 -10.91 -18.68 21.78
CA GLY A 479 -11.46 -17.86 20.71
C GLY A 479 -11.12 -18.40 19.31
N ALA A 480 -11.85 -17.93 18.30
CA ALA A 480 -11.72 -18.35 16.90
C ALA A 480 -10.47 -17.78 16.19
N LEU A 481 -9.69 -16.93 16.85
CA LEU A 481 -8.41 -16.41 16.36
C LEU A 481 -7.25 -17.30 16.80
N LEU A 482 -6.22 -17.42 15.95
CA LEU A 482 -4.95 -18.06 16.36
C LEU A 482 -4.19 -17.23 17.42
N TYR A 483 -4.27 -15.90 17.33
CA TYR A 483 -3.54 -14.93 18.15
C TYR A 483 -4.45 -13.74 18.49
N ASN A 484 -4.21 -13.07 19.61
CA ASN A 484 -5.02 -11.92 20.05
C ASN A 484 -5.09 -10.78 19.00
N GLU A 485 -6.10 -9.92 19.14
CA GLU A 485 -6.18 -8.59 18.52
C GLU A 485 -6.64 -7.57 19.55
N TYR A 486 -6.08 -6.37 19.49
CA TYR A 486 -6.47 -5.25 20.34
C TYR A 486 -6.92 -4.09 19.46
N ILE A 487 -8.17 -3.66 19.61
CA ILE A 487 -8.81 -2.68 18.74
C ILE A 487 -9.24 -1.48 19.57
N VAL A 488 -8.76 -0.29 19.20
CA VAL A 488 -9.18 0.99 19.76
C VAL A 488 -9.92 1.83 18.73
N TYR A 489 -10.91 2.58 19.18
CA TYR A 489 -11.83 3.34 18.30
C TYR A 489 -11.62 4.86 18.40
N ASN A 490 -10.84 5.34 19.37
CA ASN A 490 -10.35 6.71 19.42
C ASN A 490 -8.84 6.76 19.15
N VAL A 491 -8.41 7.61 18.21
CA VAL A 491 -6.98 7.85 17.88
C VAL A 491 -6.18 8.42 19.06
N GLU A 492 -6.82 9.14 19.99
CA GLU A 492 -6.17 9.68 21.19
C GLU A 492 -5.69 8.60 22.17
N GLN A 493 -6.14 7.34 21.99
CA GLN A 493 -5.64 6.19 22.76
C GLN A 493 -4.25 5.73 22.29
N ILE A 494 -3.70 6.26 21.19
CA ILE A 494 -2.51 5.73 20.51
C ILE A 494 -1.36 6.73 20.58
N ARG A 495 -0.17 6.25 20.95
CA ARG A 495 1.09 7.00 20.87
C ARG A 495 2.18 6.14 20.24
N MET A 496 2.57 6.46 19.01
CA MET A 496 3.71 5.83 18.34
C MET A 496 4.99 6.08 19.15
N ARG A 497 5.78 5.03 19.41
CA ARG A 497 7.03 5.11 20.19
C ARG A 497 8.25 4.70 19.38
N TYR A 498 8.17 3.61 18.61
CA TYR A 498 9.29 3.09 17.84
C TYR A 498 8.84 2.69 16.43
N VAL A 499 9.69 2.97 15.44
CA VAL A 499 9.57 2.47 14.07
C VAL A 499 10.63 1.39 13.89
N VAL A 500 10.22 0.19 13.48
CA VAL A 500 11.10 -0.98 13.36
C VAL A 500 11.19 -1.36 11.89
N GLN A 501 12.34 -1.06 11.27
CA GLN A 501 12.67 -1.62 9.95
C GLN A 501 13.14 -3.06 10.13
N VAL A 502 12.57 -3.97 9.33
CA VAL A 502 12.91 -5.40 9.32
C VAL A 502 13.32 -5.86 7.92
N ASN A 503 14.06 -6.98 7.87
CA ASN A 503 14.28 -7.74 6.65
C ASN A 503 13.71 -9.16 6.82
N PHE A 504 12.78 -9.54 5.95
CA PHE A 504 12.16 -10.86 5.94
C PHE A 504 13.06 -11.85 5.21
N ASN A 505 13.42 -12.94 5.88
CA ASN A 505 14.28 -13.99 5.34
C ASN A 505 13.41 -15.22 5.00
N TYR A 506 12.97 -15.30 3.75
CA TYR A 506 12.26 -16.46 3.21
C TYR A 506 13.24 -17.63 2.99
N LYS A 507 12.73 -18.86 3.14
CA LYS A 507 13.45 -20.07 2.73
C LYS A 507 12.93 -20.49 1.35
N ARG A 508 13.87 -20.75 0.44
CA ARG A 508 13.62 -21.48 -0.81
C ARG A 508 13.58 -22.98 -0.55
#